data_AF-A0A2I0HNV7-F1
#
_entry.id   AF-A0A2I0HNV7-F1
#
_cell.length_a   1.000
_cell.length_b   1.000
_cell.length_c   1.000
_cell.angle_alpha   90.00
_cell.angle_beta   90.00
_cell.angle_gamma   90.00
#
_symmetry.space_group_name_H-M   'P 1'
#
loop_
_entity.id
_entity.type
_entity.pdbx_description
1 polymer ?
#
loop_
_entity_poly.entity_id
_entity_poly.type
_entity_poly.pdbx_seq_one_letter_code
_entity_poly.pdbx_strand_id
1 'polypeptide(L)'
;MVLILPMMEQYGKDYEYEAPVKLLDKLLHSMPQSPDEQLVVVSQVLVADINIGYEDIVNTQVLAFNGKPVKNLKSLASMVESCEEEFLKFDLEYQQIVVLRTKVAKEATLDILKTHCIPSAMSDDLKT
;
A
#
# COMPACT_ATOMS: atom_id res chain seq x y z
N MET A 1 4.98 -5.83 -15.51
CA MET A 1 3.56 -5.58 -15.86
C MET A 1 3.00 -4.64 -14.82
N VAL A 2 2.57 -3.44 -15.23
CA VAL A 2 2.22 -2.33 -14.33
C VAL A 2 0.91 -2.64 -13.61
N LEU A 3 0.95 -2.73 -12.28
CA LEU A 3 -0.16 -3.12 -11.40
C LEU A 3 -1.36 -2.14 -11.43
N ILE A 4 -1.21 -0.98 -12.07
CA ILE A 4 -2.21 0.10 -12.05
C ILE A 4 -3.43 -0.26 -12.93
N LEU A 5 -3.23 -0.88 -14.10
CA LEU A 5 -4.33 -1.21 -15.02
C LEU A 5 -5.39 -2.17 -14.42
N PRO A 6 -5.04 -3.31 -13.81
CA PRO A 6 -6.03 -4.17 -13.18
C PRO A 6 -6.69 -3.52 -11.94
N MET A 7 -6.03 -2.55 -11.30
CA MET A 7 -6.65 -1.77 -10.22
C MET A 7 -7.66 -0.75 -10.77
N MET A 8 -7.39 -0.16 -11.94
CA MET A 8 -8.35 0.74 -12.61
C MET A 8 -9.63 0.01 -13.01
N GLU A 9 -9.54 -1.30 -13.30
CA GLU A 9 -10.71 -2.13 -13.58
C GLU A 9 -11.68 -2.25 -12.38
N GLN A 10 -11.23 -1.99 -11.15
CA GLN A 10 -12.12 -1.88 -9.98
C GLN A 10 -13.12 -0.72 -10.09
N TYR A 11 -12.78 0.33 -10.85
CA TYR A 11 -13.64 1.48 -11.11
C TYR A 11 -14.55 1.27 -12.35
N GLY A 12 -14.50 0.08 -12.95
CA GLY A 12 -15.32 -0.26 -14.11
C GLY A 12 -14.95 0.53 -15.37
N LYS A 13 -15.91 0.63 -16.30
CA LYS A 13 -15.70 1.28 -17.61
C LYS A 13 -15.48 2.79 -17.53
N ASP A 14 -15.88 3.42 -16.41
CA ASP A 14 -15.80 4.87 -16.20
C ASP A 14 -14.64 5.24 -15.27
N TYR A 15 -13.57 4.43 -15.22
CA TYR A 15 -12.39 4.69 -14.40
C TYR A 15 -11.75 6.06 -14.66
N GLU A 16 -11.90 6.62 -15.86
CA GLU A 16 -11.42 7.96 -16.23
C GLU A 16 -12.10 9.08 -15.43
N TYR A 17 -13.28 8.81 -14.83
CA TYR A 17 -14.06 9.76 -14.04
C TYR A 17 -14.12 9.39 -12.56
N GLU A 18 -14.10 8.09 -12.22
CA GLU A 18 -14.23 7.63 -10.83
C GLU A 18 -12.89 7.44 -10.12
N ALA A 19 -11.79 7.20 -10.86
CA ALA A 19 -10.50 7.05 -10.23
C ALA A 19 -9.97 8.40 -9.70
N PRO A 20 -9.24 8.40 -8.57
CA PRO A 20 -8.60 9.60 -8.05
C PRO A 20 -7.73 10.28 -9.12
N VAL A 21 -7.92 11.60 -9.30
CA VAL A 21 -7.23 12.40 -10.32
C VAL A 21 -5.71 12.25 -10.26
N LYS A 22 -5.14 12.07 -9.05
CA LYS A 22 -3.70 11.83 -8.86
C LYS A 22 -3.22 10.49 -9.43
N LEU A 23 -4.04 9.44 -9.32
CA LEU A 23 -3.73 8.14 -9.90
C LEU A 23 -3.89 8.18 -11.42
N LEU A 24 -4.93 8.86 -11.93
CA LEU A 24 -5.11 9.09 -13.37
C LEU A 24 -3.94 9.90 -13.96
N ASP A 25 -3.54 10.98 -13.30
CA ASP A 25 -2.39 11.80 -13.70
C ASP A 25 -1.11 10.95 -13.74
N LYS A 26 -0.90 10.07 -12.76
CA LYS A 26 0.26 9.17 -12.76
C LYS A 26 0.17 8.08 -13.83
N LEU A 27 -1.01 7.54 -14.11
CA LEU A 27 -1.20 6.57 -15.19
C LEU A 27 -0.94 7.20 -16.57
N LEU A 28 -1.42 8.43 -16.77
CA LEU A 28 -1.37 9.12 -18.07
C LEU A 28 -0.04 9.84 -18.32
N HIS A 29 0.61 10.35 -17.27
CA HIS A 29 1.77 11.24 -17.39
C HIS A 29 3.03 10.75 -16.68
N SER A 30 2.96 9.74 -15.82
CA SER A 30 4.15 9.26 -15.10
C SER A 30 4.95 8.30 -15.98
N MET A 31 6.13 8.75 -16.37
CA MET A 31 7.15 7.89 -16.97
C MET A 31 7.98 7.26 -15.84
N PRO A 32 8.14 5.93 -15.80
CA PRO A 32 8.99 5.29 -14.81
C PRO A 32 10.43 5.81 -14.97
N GLN A 33 11.03 6.28 -13.89
CA GLN A 33 12.43 6.71 -13.81
C GLN A 33 13.37 5.50 -13.76
N SER A 34 12.86 4.33 -13.36
CA SER A 34 13.60 3.07 -13.38
C SER A 34 12.73 1.90 -13.86
N PRO A 35 13.31 0.87 -14.50
CA PRO A 35 12.55 -0.26 -15.05
C PRO A 35 11.77 -1.06 -14.01
N ASP A 36 12.21 -1.02 -12.74
CA ASP A 36 11.60 -1.71 -11.62
C ASP A 36 10.69 -0.80 -10.77
N GLU A 37 10.41 0.42 -11.24
CA GLU A 37 9.54 1.36 -10.53
C GLU A 37 8.09 0.93 -10.62
N GLN A 38 7.42 0.90 -9.47
CA GLN A 38 6.00 0.59 -9.37
C GLN A 38 5.31 1.61 -8.49
N LEU A 39 4.12 2.01 -8.91
CA LEU A 39 3.23 2.80 -8.08
C LEU A 39 2.64 1.93 -6.98
N VAL A 40 3.09 2.15 -5.74
CA VAL A 40 2.57 1.43 -4.56
C VAL A 40 1.46 2.27 -3.94
N VAL A 41 0.30 1.66 -3.75
CA VAL A 41 -0.89 2.32 -3.20
C VAL A 41 -1.49 1.48 -2.08
N VAL A 42 -2.08 2.16 -1.10
CA VAL A 42 -2.97 1.55 -0.12
C VAL A 42 -4.32 1.38 -0.80
N SER A 43 -4.68 0.14 -1.16
CA SER A 43 -5.97 -0.13 -1.82
C SER A 43 -7.13 0.10 -0.85
N GLN A 44 -7.06 -0.51 0.33
CA GLN A 44 -8.03 -0.38 1.40
C GLN A 44 -7.38 -0.72 2.75
N VAL A 45 -7.95 -0.21 3.84
CA VAL A 45 -7.56 -0.57 5.20
C VAL A 45 -8.56 -1.58 5.75
N LEU A 46 -8.08 -2.77 6.13
CA LEU A 46 -8.89 -3.79 6.78
C LEU A 46 -9.14 -3.38 8.23
N VAL A 47 -10.35 -2.93 8.54
CA VAL A 47 -10.72 -2.35 9.85
C VAL A 47 -10.38 -3.31 10.98
N ALA A 48 -9.57 -2.83 11.93
CA ALA A 48 -9.15 -3.55 13.12
C ALA A 48 -8.77 -2.56 14.24
N ASP A 49 -8.76 -3.01 15.49
CA ASP A 49 -8.45 -2.14 16.63
C ASP A 49 -7.08 -1.44 16.53
N ILE A 50 -6.14 -2.03 15.78
CA ILE A 50 -4.80 -1.49 15.57
C ILE A 50 -4.72 -0.33 14.57
N ASN A 51 -5.73 -0.16 13.72
CA ASN A 51 -5.76 0.86 12.66
C ASN A 51 -6.94 1.84 12.75
N ILE A 52 -7.55 1.94 13.94
CA ILE A 52 -8.57 2.96 14.25
C ILE A 52 -8.07 4.35 13.86
N GLY A 53 -8.88 5.08 13.10
CA GLY A 53 -8.54 6.42 12.61
C GLY A 53 -7.81 6.45 11.25
N TYR A 54 -7.49 5.28 10.69
CA TYR A 54 -6.96 5.15 9.33
C TYR A 54 -7.91 4.44 8.37
N GLU A 55 -9.15 4.19 8.81
CA GLU A 55 -10.14 3.35 8.13
C GLU A 55 -10.59 3.91 6.77
N ASP A 56 -10.61 5.24 6.64
CA ASP A 56 -11.04 5.93 5.42
C ASP A 56 -9.94 6.03 4.34
N ILE A 57 -8.75 5.48 4.59
CA ILE A 57 -7.64 5.52 3.63
C ILE A 57 -7.90 4.51 2.51
N VAL A 58 -8.18 5.02 1.33
CA VAL A 58 -8.42 4.24 0.11
C VAL A 58 -7.65 4.81 -1.06
N ASN A 59 -7.14 3.92 -1.91
CA ASN A 59 -6.43 4.23 -3.16
C ASN A 59 -5.40 5.37 -3.06
N THR A 60 -4.66 5.41 -1.95
CA THR A 60 -3.71 6.48 -1.64
C THR A 60 -2.28 5.99 -1.86
N GLN A 61 -1.46 6.74 -2.59
CA GLN A 61 -0.08 6.33 -2.87
C GLN A 61 0.80 6.35 -1.60
N VAL A 62 1.65 5.34 -1.44
CA VAL A 62 2.75 5.34 -0.48
C VAL A 62 3.99 5.97 -1.13
N LEU A 63 4.50 7.04 -0.53
CA LEU A 63 5.68 7.78 -1.00
C LEU A 63 6.96 7.31 -0.32
N ALA A 64 6.92 7.13 1.01
CA ALA A 64 8.07 6.72 1.79
C ALA A 64 7.67 5.83 2.97
N PHE A 65 8.62 5.04 3.44
CA PHE A 65 8.52 4.20 4.62
C PHE A 65 9.69 4.50 5.55
N ASN A 66 9.42 4.88 6.81
CA ASN A 66 10.42 5.34 7.78
C ASN A 66 11.41 6.36 7.19
N GLY A 67 10.90 7.31 6.39
CA GLY A 67 11.71 8.34 5.72
C GLY A 67 12.52 7.86 4.50
N LYS A 68 12.43 6.58 4.12
CA LYS A 68 13.07 6.02 2.92
C LYS A 68 12.05 5.96 1.76
N PRO A 69 12.39 6.45 0.55
CA PRO A 69 11.47 6.46 -0.57
C PRO A 69 11.13 5.03 -1.04
N VAL A 70 9.84 4.78 -1.29
CA VAL A 70 9.34 3.49 -1.77
C VAL A 70 9.32 3.49 -3.29
N LYS A 71 10.06 2.57 -3.91
CA LYS A 71 10.18 2.47 -5.37
C LYS A 71 9.31 1.37 -5.97
N ASN A 72 9.06 0.30 -5.22
CA ASN A 72 8.25 -0.83 -5.66
C ASN A 72 7.71 -1.62 -4.46
N LEU A 73 6.75 -2.50 -4.74
CA LEU A 73 6.06 -3.26 -3.70
C LEU A 73 7.00 -4.24 -2.99
N LYS A 74 7.92 -4.85 -3.73
CA LYS A 74 8.94 -5.76 -3.17
C LYS A 74 9.83 -5.06 -2.15
N SER A 75 10.31 -3.86 -2.47
CA SER A 75 11.11 -3.03 -1.58
C SER A 75 10.33 -2.68 -0.31
N LEU A 76 9.05 -2.29 -0.43
CA LEU A 76 8.21 -2.01 0.74
C LEU A 76 8.04 -3.24 1.62
N ALA A 77 7.74 -4.41 1.04
CA ALA A 77 7.60 -5.66 1.78
C ALA A 77 8.88 -5.99 2.58
N SER A 78 10.04 -5.96 1.92
CA SER A 78 11.32 -6.20 2.58
C SER A 78 11.63 -5.17 3.67
N MET A 79 11.27 -3.90 3.46
CA MET A 79 11.45 -2.85 4.48
C MET A 79 10.58 -3.08 5.72
N VAL A 80 9.32 -3.52 5.55
CA VAL A 80 8.41 -3.81 6.67
C VAL A 80 8.86 -5.07 7.42
N GLU A 81 9.30 -6.10 6.71
CA GLU A 81 9.80 -7.33 7.33
C GLU A 81 11.06 -7.08 8.15
N SER A 82 12.06 -6.41 7.55
CA SER A 82 13.33 -6.06 8.20
C SER A 82 13.23 -4.88 9.18
N CYS A 83 12.04 -4.30 9.36
CA CYS A 83 11.85 -3.22 10.32
C CYS A 83 11.95 -3.75 11.77
N GLU A 84 12.96 -3.27 12.48
CA GLU A 84 13.19 -3.50 13.92
C GLU A 84 12.81 -2.27 14.78
N GLU A 85 12.38 -1.18 14.15
CA GLU A 85 11.95 0.02 14.85
C GLU A 85 10.64 -0.20 15.63
N GLU A 86 10.38 0.62 16.64
CA GLU A 86 9.14 0.51 17.44
C GLU A 86 7.89 0.82 16.60
N PHE A 87 8.03 1.66 15.57
CA PHE A 87 6.94 2.12 14.73
C PHE A 87 7.21 1.90 13.23
N LEU A 88 6.17 1.50 12.52
CA LEU A 88 6.06 1.48 11.07
C LEU A 88 5.42 2.81 10.64
N LYS A 89 6.19 3.68 10.00
CA LYS A 89 5.73 4.97 9.49
C LYS A 89 5.62 4.92 7.98
N PHE A 90 4.41 5.10 7.46
CA PHE A 90 4.12 5.22 6.04
C PHE A 90 3.76 6.66 5.72
N ASP A 91 4.58 7.31 4.90
CA ASP A 91 4.29 8.62 4.35
C ASP A 91 3.48 8.42 3.07
N LEU A 92 2.25 8.92 3.10
CA LEU A 92 1.27 8.80 2.01
C LEU A 92 1.19 10.09 1.21
N GLU A 93 0.53 10.00 0.06
CA GLU A 93 0.10 11.17 -0.70
C GLU A 93 -0.80 12.08 0.15
N TYR A 94 -0.89 13.37 -0.20
CA TYR A 94 -1.59 14.42 0.56
C TYR A 94 -0.99 14.76 1.94
N GLN A 95 0.30 14.49 2.16
CA GLN A 95 1.00 14.71 3.45
C GLN A 95 0.37 13.94 4.62
N GLN A 96 -0.36 12.87 4.31
CA GLN A 96 -0.89 11.96 5.33
C GLN A 96 0.23 11.02 5.80
N ILE A 97 0.21 10.68 7.08
CA ILE A 97 1.19 9.78 7.68
C ILE A 97 0.43 8.73 8.48
N VAL A 98 0.70 7.46 8.20
CA VAL A 98 0.18 6.34 8.98
C VAL A 98 1.30 5.81 9.86
N VAL A 99 1.06 5.77 11.17
CA VAL A 99 2.01 5.23 12.14
C VAL A 99 1.38 4.07 12.88
N LEU A 100 1.99 2.89 12.80
CA LEU A 100 1.56 1.67 13.47
C LEU A 100 2.69 1.16 14.37
N ARG A 101 2.37 0.56 15.53
CA ARG A 101 3.40 -0.10 16.36
C ARG A 101 3.82 -1.41 15.70
N THR A 102 5.11 -1.60 15.45
CA THR A 102 5.64 -2.75 14.70
C THR A 102 5.26 -4.09 15.33
N LYS A 103 5.43 -4.24 16.65
CA LYS A 103 5.11 -5.49 17.36
C LYS A 103 3.63 -5.84 17.25
N VAL A 104 2.77 -4.89 17.60
CA VAL A 104 1.31 -5.10 17.62
C VAL A 104 0.77 -5.30 16.21
N ALA A 105 1.30 -4.58 15.21
CA ALA A 105 0.90 -4.74 13.82
C ALA A 105 1.24 -6.15 13.29
N LYS A 106 2.46 -6.65 13.56
CA LYS A 106 2.88 -8.00 13.17
C LYS A 106 2.04 -9.09 13.84
N GLU A 107 1.70 -8.92 15.11
CA GLU A 107 0.82 -9.84 15.86
C GLU A 107 -0.62 -9.83 15.33
N ALA A 108 -1.20 -8.64 15.14
CA ALA A 108 -2.58 -8.48 14.67
C ALA A 108 -2.80 -8.97 13.23
N THR A 109 -1.74 -9.01 12.42
CA THR A 109 -1.82 -9.42 10.99
C THR A 109 -2.48 -10.79 10.85
N LEU A 110 -2.10 -11.77 11.68
CA LEU A 110 -2.66 -13.12 11.59
C LEU A 110 -4.16 -13.17 11.88
N ASP A 111 -4.61 -12.39 12.86
CA ASP A 111 -6.02 -12.36 13.25
C ASP A 111 -6.88 -11.59 12.24
N ILE A 112 -6.36 -10.50 11.67
CA ILE A 112 -7.00 -9.76 10.58
C ILE A 112 -7.17 -10.67 9.36
N LEU A 113 -6.12 -11.38 8.95
CA LEU A 113 -6.18 -12.28 7.79
C LEU A 113 -7.22 -13.39 7.97
N LYS A 114 -7.29 -13.98 9.17
CA LYS A 114 -8.32 -14.97 9.51
C LYS A 114 -9.73 -14.38 9.44
N THR A 115 -9.92 -13.17 9.96
CA THR A 115 -11.22 -12.48 9.98
C THR A 115 -11.72 -12.21 8.55
N HIS A 116 -10.81 -11.86 7.64
CA HIS A 116 -11.14 -11.57 6.24
C HIS A 116 -10.97 -12.76 5.29
N CYS A 117 -10.78 -13.98 5.82
CA CYS A 117 -10.58 -15.21 5.03
C CYS A 117 -9.45 -15.10 3.99
N ILE A 118 -8.38 -14.38 4.32
CA ILE A 118 -7.23 -14.19 3.43
C ILE A 118 -6.20 -15.28 3.72
N PRO A 119 -5.86 -16.14 2.74
CA PRO A 119 -5.02 -17.31 2.97
C PRO A 119 -3.53 -16.98 3.19
N SER A 120 -3.06 -15.81 2.75
CA SER A 120 -1.65 -15.41 2.84
C SER A 120 -1.51 -13.90 2.98
N ALA A 121 -0.62 -13.44 3.85
CA ALA A 121 -0.32 -12.02 4.10
C ALA A 121 0.30 -11.33 2.88
N MET A 122 1.00 -12.10 2.05
CA MET A 122 1.69 -11.63 0.85
C MET A 122 1.53 -12.63 -0.29
N SER A 123 1.57 -12.13 -1.51
CA SER A 123 1.58 -12.95 -2.72
C SER A 123 2.90 -13.74 -2.82
N ASP A 124 2.88 -14.87 -3.51
CA ASP A 124 4.00 -15.81 -3.54
C ASP A 124 5.28 -15.22 -4.17
N ASP A 125 5.12 -14.25 -5.08
CA ASP A 125 6.21 -13.50 -5.70
C ASP A 125 6.97 -12.59 -4.73
N LEU A 126 6.37 -12.24 -3.59
CA LEU A 126 6.98 -11.43 -2.54
C LEU A 126 7.67 -12.26 -1.45
N LYS A 127 7.44 -13.58 -1.40
CA LYS A 127 8.02 -14.49 -0.39
C LYS A 127 9.49 -14.86 -0.65
N THR A 128 10.13 -14.24 -1.66
CA THR A 128 11.44 -14.66 -2.21
C THR A 128 12.50 -13.57 -2.19
#